data_AF-A0A5N6P1H5-F1
#
_entry.id   AF-A0A5N6P1H5-F1
#
_cell.length_a   1.000
_cell.length_b   1.000
_cell.length_c   1.000
_cell.angle_alpha   90.00
_cell.angle_beta   90.00
_cell.angle_gamma   90.00
#
_symmetry.space_group_name_H-M   'P 1'
#
loop_
_entity.id
_entity.type
_entity.pdbx_description
1 polymer ?
#
loop_
_entity_poly.entity_id
_entity_poly.type
_entity_poly.pdbx_seq_one_letter_code
_entity_poly.pdbx_strand_id
1 'polypeptide(L)'
;MGYEIDFISSWLNDGSCHTADILTIVGMSGIGKTSLARYVFELYSSKFDKSSFIEGINAKSNERSNGLLDLQKQFHANISKKIELHVNDVVKYTSKIEHVLARKRVFTVLDDIGSFKQLDALLGNKCLYPGSKVIITAKDASLTKGCALLKSQVHPNYKEVLLNGLYEYESLQLLCIHAFNSQYPKEGYEEVSEKLVKYCDGHPLAIQTLGRSLQNQDVAHWDDCINVLKKESNSHINATLRVSFDALTYENDKELFKHIACFFVGMDRDVTEQILNACDINTRSGITNLIDRCLLSIGWNNELIMHQLVQEMGRDLVRQESPEKPWKRSRLWCHEESLKGKGNLIGLALDMRMLDKKKIRELETNSLSKMDNLMLLQLNYVHLNKCFKSFPDELRWLCMHGFPLKSIHLDVPMENLVVLDMSYSNIESFDMSYTNPQPPSKRQKGIAKAGCKTRRQETGTSRELRITIPDGDSLPLMGIDHVD
;
A
#
# COMPACT_ATOMS: atom_id res chain seq x y z
N MET A 1 0.32 -4.06 -20.99
CA MET A 1 0.59 -2.60 -21.13
C MET A 1 0.16 -2.02 -22.49
N GLY A 2 -0.71 -2.68 -23.26
CA GLY A 2 -1.13 -2.14 -24.57
C GLY A 2 -1.90 -0.81 -24.45
N TYR A 3 -2.81 -0.75 -23.49
CA TYR A 3 -3.62 0.44 -23.23
C TYR A 3 -2.79 1.68 -22.88
N GLU A 4 -1.79 1.56 -21.99
CA GLU A 4 -0.94 2.69 -21.61
C GLU A 4 -0.10 3.18 -22.79
N ILE A 5 0.42 2.26 -23.62
CA ILE A 5 1.17 2.60 -24.82
C ILE A 5 0.28 3.35 -25.81
N ASP A 6 -0.95 2.89 -26.02
CA ASP A 6 -1.91 3.53 -26.94
C ASP A 6 -2.33 4.92 -26.44
N PHE A 7 -2.58 5.05 -25.13
CA PHE A 7 -2.88 6.34 -24.51
C PHE A 7 -1.72 7.33 -24.67
N ILE A 8 -0.49 6.93 -24.32
CA ILE A 8 0.69 7.80 -24.42
C ILE A 8 0.98 8.13 -25.88
N SER A 9 0.81 7.16 -26.79
CA SER A 9 0.96 7.35 -28.23
C SER A 9 -0.03 8.37 -28.78
N SER A 10 -1.30 8.26 -28.39
CA SER A 10 -2.34 9.23 -28.74
C SER A 10 -1.99 10.61 -28.20
N TRP A 11 -1.59 10.71 -26.93
CA TRP A 11 -1.19 11.96 -26.29
C TRP A 11 0.03 12.61 -26.96
N LEU A 12 1.01 11.84 -27.42
CA LEU A 12 2.18 12.35 -28.14
C LEU A 12 1.85 12.83 -29.55
N ASN A 13 0.93 12.15 -30.22
CA ASN A 13 0.49 12.52 -31.58
C ASN A 13 -0.57 13.63 -31.58
N ASP A 14 -1.16 13.95 -30.42
CA ASP A 14 -2.08 15.07 -30.28
C ASP A 14 -1.39 16.36 -30.76
N GLY A 15 -1.94 16.90 -31.84
CA GLY A 15 -1.41 18.01 -32.61
C GLY A 15 -1.74 19.38 -32.01
N SER A 16 -2.24 19.45 -30.78
CA SER A 16 -2.41 20.72 -30.05
C SER A 16 -1.14 21.57 -30.16
N CYS A 17 -1.22 22.61 -30.99
CA CYS A 17 -0.10 23.50 -31.32
C CYS A 17 -0.10 24.76 -30.44
N HIS A 18 -1.04 24.85 -29.50
CA HIS A 18 -1.27 26.05 -28.70
C HIS A 18 -0.67 25.97 -27.29
N THR A 19 -0.41 24.76 -26.79
CA THR A 19 0.18 24.54 -25.46
C THR A 19 1.30 23.51 -25.52
N ALA A 20 2.16 23.49 -24.50
CA ALA A 20 3.00 22.34 -24.22
C ALA A 20 2.27 21.42 -23.25
N ASP A 21 2.63 20.13 -23.27
CA ASP A 21 1.95 19.14 -22.44
C ASP A 21 2.95 18.39 -21.56
N ILE A 22 2.54 18.12 -20.32
CA ILE A 22 3.28 17.34 -19.34
C ILE A 22 2.45 16.12 -18.96
N LEU A 23 3.06 14.95 -19.08
CA LEU A 23 2.52 13.69 -18.59
C LEU A 23 3.38 13.19 -17.45
N THR A 24 2.76 12.92 -16.30
CA THR A 24 3.44 12.20 -15.21
C THR A 24 2.98 10.75 -15.18
N ILE A 25 3.94 9.83 -15.19
CA ILE A 25 3.73 8.40 -14.94
C ILE A 25 4.15 8.12 -13.49
N VAL A 26 3.18 7.86 -12.63
CA VAL A 26 3.37 7.45 -11.23
C VAL A 26 3.15 5.96 -11.07
N GLY A 27 3.68 5.38 -10.00
CA GLY A 27 3.49 3.96 -9.71
C GLY A 27 4.58 3.42 -8.82
N MET A 28 4.37 2.19 -8.35
CA MET A 28 5.27 1.51 -7.44
C MET A 28 6.67 1.28 -8.04
N SER A 29 7.68 1.15 -7.16
CA SER A 29 9.03 0.79 -7.56
C SER A 29 9.05 -0.59 -8.24
N GLY A 30 9.72 -0.71 -9.40
CA GLY A 30 9.77 -1.98 -10.16
C GLY A 30 8.59 -2.25 -11.11
N ILE A 31 7.55 -1.40 -11.13
CA ILE A 31 6.35 -1.61 -11.96
C ILE A 31 6.55 -1.37 -13.47
N GLY A 32 7.71 -0.83 -13.90
CA GLY A 32 8.05 -0.67 -15.32
C GLY A 32 7.94 0.75 -15.89
N LYS A 33 7.81 1.80 -15.05
CA LYS A 33 7.73 3.21 -15.50
C LYS A 33 8.85 3.61 -16.45
N THR A 34 10.10 3.35 -16.07
CA THR A 34 11.29 3.66 -16.86
C THR A 34 11.29 2.91 -18.19
N SER A 35 10.90 1.63 -18.18
CA SER A 35 10.81 0.80 -19.38
C SER A 35 9.76 1.33 -20.36
N LEU A 36 8.57 1.69 -19.86
CA LEU A 36 7.50 2.28 -20.66
C LEU A 36 7.94 3.62 -21.27
N ALA A 37 8.52 4.50 -20.45
CA ALA A 37 8.97 5.81 -20.90
C ALA A 37 10.10 5.70 -21.94
N ARG A 38 11.03 4.75 -21.78
CA ARG A 38 12.09 4.47 -22.76
C ARG A 38 11.53 3.98 -24.07
N TYR A 39 10.65 2.99 -24.03
CA TYR A 39 10.03 2.42 -25.23
C TYR A 39 9.32 3.50 -26.06
N VAL A 40 8.52 4.34 -25.40
CA VAL A 40 7.84 5.46 -26.05
C VAL A 40 8.84 6.50 -26.58
N PHE A 41 9.89 6.81 -25.83
CA PHE A 41 10.91 7.75 -26.29
C PHE A 41 11.58 7.31 -27.59
N GLU A 42 11.95 6.04 -27.69
CA GLU A 42 12.56 5.45 -28.88
C GLU A 42 11.63 5.55 -30.10
N LEU A 43 10.32 5.35 -29.91
CA LEU A 43 9.33 5.43 -30.99
C LEU A 43 9.08 6.86 -31.50
N TYR A 44 9.11 7.87 -30.62
CA TYR A 44 8.58 9.20 -30.93
C TYR A 44 9.62 10.33 -30.94
N SER A 45 10.83 10.12 -30.42
CA SER A 45 11.89 11.13 -30.32
C SER A 45 12.19 11.84 -31.64
N SER A 46 12.15 11.13 -32.76
CA SER A 46 12.43 11.65 -34.11
C SER A 46 11.37 12.63 -34.64
N LYS A 47 10.18 12.72 -34.02
CA LYS A 47 9.09 13.63 -34.44
C LYS A 47 9.24 15.07 -33.91
N PHE A 48 10.27 15.34 -33.12
CA PHE A 48 10.47 16.63 -32.45
C PHE A 48 11.78 17.29 -32.91
N ASP A 49 11.87 18.62 -32.79
CA ASP A 49 13.08 19.36 -33.18
C ASP A 49 14.30 18.89 -32.37
N LYS A 50 14.05 18.57 -31.09
CA LYS A 50 15.00 18.11 -30.10
C LYS A 50 14.34 17.07 -29.21
N SER A 51 15.14 16.12 -28.75
CA SER A 51 14.69 15.09 -27.82
C SER A 51 15.77 14.78 -26.78
N SER A 52 15.36 14.44 -25.57
CA SER A 52 16.30 14.03 -24.51
C SER A 52 15.66 13.04 -23.55
N PHE A 53 16.40 11.99 -23.22
CA PHE A 53 16.05 11.05 -22.16
C PHE A 53 17.09 11.15 -21.05
N ILE A 54 16.66 11.56 -19.85
CA ILE A 54 17.53 11.66 -18.67
C ILE A 54 17.10 10.59 -17.67
N GLU A 55 17.86 9.50 -17.63
CA GLU A 55 17.56 8.31 -16.83
C GLU A 55 18.02 8.44 -15.37
N GLY A 56 17.22 7.92 -14.44
CA GLY A 56 17.66 7.66 -13.06
C GLY A 56 18.09 8.92 -12.32
N ILE A 57 17.31 10.00 -12.44
CA ILE A 57 17.66 11.33 -11.90
C ILE A 57 17.84 11.29 -10.39
N ASN A 58 16.94 10.63 -9.66
CA ASN A 58 17.00 10.60 -8.20
C ASN A 58 18.26 9.89 -7.69
N ALA A 59 18.64 8.74 -8.26
CA ALA A 59 19.88 8.07 -7.89
C ALA A 59 21.11 8.92 -8.24
N LYS A 60 21.24 9.34 -9.51
CA LYS A 60 22.43 10.05 -10.01
C LYS A 60 22.65 11.41 -9.36
N SER A 61 21.59 12.11 -9.00
CA SER A 61 21.70 13.42 -8.33
C SER A 61 22.16 13.32 -6.88
N ASN A 62 21.89 12.20 -6.21
CA ASN A 62 22.26 11.97 -4.80
C ASN A 62 23.61 11.23 -4.65
N GLU A 63 24.07 10.50 -5.66
CA GLU A 63 25.34 9.75 -5.61
C GLU A 63 26.59 10.65 -5.57
N ARG A 64 26.54 11.85 -6.17
CA ARG A 64 27.71 12.73 -6.34
C ARG A 64 27.40 14.15 -5.87
N SER A 65 28.39 14.84 -5.31
CA SER A 65 28.27 16.23 -4.87
C SER A 65 27.78 17.19 -5.95
N ASN A 66 28.07 16.92 -7.23
CA ASN A 66 27.64 17.70 -8.39
C ASN A 66 26.65 16.94 -9.31
N GLY A 67 26.02 15.86 -8.83
CA GLY A 67 25.21 14.98 -9.68
C GLY A 67 24.10 15.70 -10.45
N LEU A 68 23.40 16.64 -9.81
CA LEU A 68 22.37 17.44 -10.47
C LEU A 68 22.92 18.36 -11.58
N LEU A 69 24.09 18.96 -11.36
CA LEU A 69 24.75 19.81 -12.35
C LEU A 69 25.19 18.98 -13.57
N ASP A 70 25.68 17.76 -13.34
CA ASP A 70 26.07 16.85 -14.42
C ASP A 70 24.86 16.44 -15.28
N LEU A 71 23.70 16.20 -14.64
CA LEU A 71 22.44 15.93 -15.34
C LEU A 71 21.97 17.15 -16.16
N GLN A 72 22.10 18.36 -15.63
CA GLN A 72 21.78 19.57 -16.39
C GLN A 72 22.70 19.76 -17.60
N LYS A 73 24.01 19.50 -17.44
CA LYS A 73 24.98 19.54 -18.54
C LYS A 73 24.61 18.54 -19.63
N GLN A 74 24.28 17.30 -19.24
CA GLN A 74 23.82 16.26 -20.16
C GLN A 74 22.54 16.70 -20.88
N PHE A 75 21.53 17.18 -20.14
CA PHE A 75 20.26 17.60 -20.71
C PHE A 75 20.44 18.74 -21.71
N HIS A 76 21.17 19.79 -21.30
CA HIS A 76 21.47 20.92 -22.17
C HIS A 76 22.21 20.49 -23.44
N ALA A 77 23.21 19.60 -23.34
CA ALA A 77 23.96 19.11 -24.49
C ALA A 77 23.05 18.40 -25.52
N ASN A 78 22.12 17.56 -25.04
CA ASN A 78 21.17 16.84 -25.89
C ASN A 78 20.27 17.80 -26.70
N ILE A 79 19.76 18.86 -26.06
CA ILE A 79 18.82 19.79 -26.71
C ILE A 79 19.49 20.92 -27.50
N SER A 80 20.73 21.31 -27.17
CA SER A 80 21.39 22.46 -27.80
C SER A 80 22.22 22.13 -29.05
N LYS A 81 22.68 20.88 -29.26
CA LYS A 81 23.61 20.48 -30.35
C LYS A 81 24.90 21.34 -30.45
N LYS A 82 25.25 22.10 -29.40
CA LYS A 82 26.50 22.88 -29.29
C LYS A 82 27.27 22.41 -28.05
N ILE A 83 28.56 22.16 -28.20
CA ILE A 83 29.48 21.97 -27.08
C ILE A 83 29.63 23.33 -26.38
N GLU A 84 29.38 23.38 -25.08
CA GLU A 84 29.39 24.62 -24.30
C GLU A 84 30.68 24.87 -23.53
N LEU A 85 30.97 26.17 -23.37
CA LEU A 85 31.95 26.79 -22.49
C LEU A 85 31.67 26.47 -21.01
N HIS A 86 32.74 26.09 -20.30
CA HIS A 86 32.76 25.66 -18.89
C HIS A 86 32.16 26.70 -17.94
N VAL A 87 30.93 26.48 -17.47
CA VAL A 87 30.40 27.16 -16.29
C VAL A 87 30.00 26.09 -15.27
N ASN A 88 30.22 26.34 -13.98
CA ASN A 88 29.87 25.40 -12.90
C ASN A 88 28.81 26.03 -11.98
N ASP A 89 27.62 26.28 -12.51
CA ASP A 89 26.51 26.89 -11.77
C ASP A 89 25.16 26.30 -12.20
N VAL A 90 24.41 25.74 -11.24
CA VAL A 90 23.11 25.08 -11.46
C VAL A 90 22.06 26.05 -11.97
N VAL A 91 21.96 27.25 -11.39
CA VAL A 91 20.95 28.27 -11.75
C VAL A 91 21.20 28.79 -13.16
N LYS A 92 22.48 28.97 -13.52
CA LYS A 92 22.86 29.38 -14.87
C LYS A 92 22.50 28.30 -15.89
N TYR A 93 22.70 27.02 -15.57
CA TYR A 93 22.29 25.93 -16.45
C TYR A 93 20.77 25.81 -16.59
N THR A 94 20.01 25.97 -15.50
CA THR A 94 18.54 26.05 -15.58
C THR A 94 18.12 27.13 -16.57
N SER A 95 18.68 28.33 -16.45
CA SER A 95 18.38 29.46 -17.36
C SER A 95 18.70 29.14 -18.83
N LYS A 96 19.78 28.40 -19.10
CA LYS A 96 20.16 27.96 -20.44
C LYS A 96 19.20 26.91 -20.99
N ILE A 97 18.82 25.92 -20.17
CA ILE A 97 17.85 24.89 -20.54
C ILE A 97 16.51 25.54 -20.87
N GLU A 98 16.00 26.41 -19.98
CA GLU A 98 14.76 27.18 -20.21
C GLU A 98 14.80 27.97 -21.53
N HIS A 99 15.94 28.61 -21.83
CA HIS A 99 16.12 29.37 -23.06
C HIS A 99 15.91 28.51 -24.32
N VAL A 100 16.31 27.25 -24.29
CA VAL A 100 16.12 26.30 -25.40
C VAL A 100 14.68 25.77 -25.40
N LEU A 101 14.17 25.34 -24.25
CA LEU A 101 12.82 24.80 -24.10
C LEU A 101 11.73 25.80 -24.51
N ALA A 102 11.96 27.11 -24.32
CA ALA A 102 11.03 28.17 -24.71
C ALA A 102 11.02 28.49 -26.22
N ARG A 103 11.93 27.92 -27.02
CA ARG A 103 12.12 28.29 -28.46
C ARG A 103 12.08 27.12 -29.43
N LYS A 104 12.11 25.88 -28.94
CA LYS A 104 12.18 24.68 -29.75
C LYS A 104 11.11 23.70 -29.30
N ARG A 105 10.51 23.00 -30.25
CA ARG A 105 9.56 21.95 -29.94
C ARG A 105 10.34 20.72 -29.44
N VAL A 106 10.31 20.46 -28.13
CA VAL A 106 11.13 19.41 -27.50
C VAL A 106 10.27 18.25 -27.00
N PHE A 107 10.77 17.03 -27.15
CA PHE A 107 10.27 15.87 -26.41
C PHE A 107 11.29 15.38 -25.38
N THR A 108 10.95 15.52 -24.10
CA THR A 108 11.86 15.13 -23.00
C THR A 108 11.23 14.07 -22.11
N VAL A 109 12.04 13.09 -21.71
CA VAL A 109 11.73 12.19 -20.58
C VAL A 109 12.66 12.51 -19.42
N LEU A 110 12.07 12.82 -18.26
CA LEU A 110 12.74 12.97 -16.98
C LEU A 110 12.38 11.78 -16.11
N ASP A 111 13.30 10.82 -16.03
CA ASP A 111 13.04 9.54 -15.38
C ASP A 111 13.55 9.52 -13.92
N ASP A 112 12.70 8.97 -13.05
CA ASP A 112 12.88 8.80 -11.60
C ASP A 112 13.13 10.14 -10.89
N ILE A 113 12.17 11.07 -10.97
CA ILE A 113 12.18 12.30 -10.18
C ILE A 113 11.79 11.98 -8.72
N GLY A 114 12.62 12.42 -7.78
CA GLY A 114 12.44 12.21 -6.34
C GLY A 114 12.37 13.49 -5.51
N SER A 115 12.54 14.68 -6.08
CA SER A 115 12.36 15.95 -5.37
C SER A 115 12.00 17.12 -6.29
N PHE A 116 11.33 18.14 -5.75
CA PHE A 116 11.06 19.40 -6.45
C PHE A 116 12.34 20.08 -6.94
N LYS A 117 13.44 20.03 -6.15
CA LYS A 117 14.73 20.60 -6.53
C LYS A 117 15.27 20.03 -7.84
N GLN A 118 15.11 18.73 -8.08
CA GLN A 118 15.53 18.09 -9.33
C GLN A 118 14.68 18.60 -10.50
N LEU A 119 13.36 18.67 -10.32
CA LEU A 119 12.42 19.09 -11.34
C LEU A 119 12.61 20.57 -11.73
N ASP A 120 12.69 21.45 -10.73
CA ASP A 120 12.91 22.89 -10.93
C ASP A 120 14.27 23.16 -11.59
N ALA A 121 15.31 22.40 -11.24
CA ALA A 121 16.62 22.56 -11.87
C ALA A 121 16.62 22.14 -13.35
N LEU A 122 15.83 21.13 -13.73
CA LEU A 122 15.82 20.59 -15.09
C LEU A 122 14.81 21.29 -16.01
N LEU A 123 13.66 21.71 -15.50
CA LEU A 123 12.62 22.35 -16.32
C LEU A 123 12.51 23.87 -16.10
N GLY A 124 12.96 24.37 -14.95
CA GLY A 124 12.83 25.78 -14.59
C GLY A 124 11.38 26.19 -14.35
N ASN A 125 11.09 27.48 -14.53
CA ASN A 125 9.76 28.07 -14.36
C ASN A 125 9.22 28.78 -15.61
N LYS A 126 10.00 28.82 -16.70
CA LYS A 126 9.57 29.43 -17.97
C LYS A 126 8.64 28.52 -18.77
N CYS A 127 7.76 29.14 -19.54
CA CYS A 127 6.84 28.42 -20.43
C CYS A 127 7.60 27.63 -21.49
N LEU A 128 7.15 26.39 -21.73
CA LEU A 128 7.66 25.54 -22.79
C LEU A 128 7.12 25.99 -24.15
N TYR A 129 7.89 25.77 -25.21
CA TYR A 129 7.46 26.05 -26.57
C TYR A 129 6.22 25.22 -26.93
N PRO A 130 5.17 25.79 -27.55
CA PRO A 130 3.96 25.06 -27.92
C PRO A 130 4.23 23.80 -28.75
N GLY A 131 3.48 22.73 -28.47
CA GLY A 131 3.68 21.41 -29.07
C GLY A 131 4.84 20.60 -28.48
N SER A 132 5.54 21.10 -27.45
CA SER A 132 6.51 20.32 -26.69
C SER A 132 5.81 19.32 -25.77
N LYS A 133 6.45 18.17 -25.56
CA LYS A 133 5.93 17.09 -24.71
C LYS A 133 6.98 16.73 -23.66
N VAL A 134 6.56 16.64 -22.40
CA VAL A 134 7.44 16.20 -21.30
C VAL A 134 6.80 15.02 -20.60
N ILE A 135 7.54 13.91 -20.50
CA ILE A 135 7.16 12.78 -19.65
C ILE A 135 8.02 12.82 -18.39
N ILE A 136 7.39 12.73 -17.23
CA ILE A 136 8.05 12.61 -15.93
C ILE A 136 7.69 11.24 -15.38
N THR A 137 8.67 10.46 -14.92
CA THR A 137 8.38 9.26 -14.12
C THR A 137 8.72 9.55 -12.65
N ALA A 138 7.82 9.18 -11.74
CA ALA A 138 7.98 9.42 -10.31
C ALA A 138 7.41 8.27 -9.48
N LYS A 139 7.90 8.11 -8.26
CA LYS A 139 7.33 7.20 -7.25
C LYS A 139 6.42 7.93 -6.26
N ASP A 140 6.48 9.26 -6.25
CA ASP A 140 5.73 10.15 -5.37
C ASP A 140 4.90 11.11 -6.22
N ALA A 141 3.59 10.92 -6.23
CA ALA A 141 2.65 11.72 -7.01
C ALA A 141 2.58 13.18 -6.54
N SER A 142 2.86 13.43 -5.25
CA SER A 142 2.84 14.79 -4.67
C SER A 142 3.84 15.72 -5.35
N LEU A 143 4.96 15.18 -5.84
CA LEU A 143 6.03 15.94 -6.52
C LEU A 143 5.56 16.59 -7.81
N THR A 144 4.57 16.02 -8.48
CA THR A 144 4.13 16.54 -9.78
C THR A 144 2.99 17.52 -9.65
N LYS A 145 2.11 17.35 -8.67
CA LYS A 145 1.08 18.34 -8.28
C LYS A 145 1.68 19.67 -7.82
N GLY A 146 2.86 19.65 -7.20
CA GLY A 146 3.53 20.83 -6.66
C GLY A 146 4.47 21.58 -7.60
N CYS A 147 4.68 21.10 -8.84
CA CYS A 147 5.67 21.64 -9.78
C CYS A 147 5.44 23.13 -10.09
N ALA A 148 6.51 23.93 -10.05
CA ALA A 148 6.44 25.38 -10.28
C ALA A 148 5.89 25.72 -11.68
N LEU A 149 6.18 24.92 -12.70
CA LEU A 149 5.63 25.09 -14.05
C LEU A 149 4.10 24.98 -14.09
N LEU A 150 3.52 24.11 -13.25
CA LEU A 150 2.07 23.97 -13.15
C LEU A 150 1.43 25.13 -12.38
N LYS A 151 2.22 26.01 -11.74
CA LYS A 151 1.77 27.19 -11.01
C LYS A 151 1.96 28.51 -11.79
N SER A 152 2.48 28.44 -13.02
CA SER A 152 2.67 29.60 -13.92
C SER A 152 1.35 30.09 -14.52
N GLN A 153 1.25 31.37 -14.92
CA GLN A 153 0.04 31.95 -15.53
C GLN A 153 -0.38 31.29 -16.84
N VAL A 154 0.55 30.65 -17.56
CA VAL A 154 0.26 29.86 -18.75
C VAL A 154 0.56 28.41 -18.42
N HIS A 155 -0.49 27.66 -18.09
CA HIS A 155 -0.36 26.27 -17.68
C HIS A 155 -0.13 25.37 -18.91
N PRO A 156 0.89 24.51 -18.89
CA PRO A 156 0.91 23.39 -19.82
C PRO A 156 -0.27 22.46 -19.52
N ASN A 157 -0.76 21.74 -20.52
CA ASN A 157 -1.75 20.70 -20.27
C ASN A 157 -1.11 19.59 -19.45
N TYR A 158 -1.67 19.27 -18.29
CA TYR A 158 -1.10 18.29 -17.37
C TYR A 158 -2.00 17.07 -17.25
N LYS A 159 -1.39 15.89 -17.38
CA LYS A 159 -2.04 14.60 -17.13
C LYS A 159 -1.17 13.76 -16.19
N GLU A 160 -1.83 13.00 -15.33
CA GLU A 160 -1.21 11.99 -14.48
C GLU A 160 -1.75 10.61 -14.86
N VAL A 161 -0.87 9.62 -14.91
CA VAL A 161 -1.21 8.22 -15.17
C VAL A 161 -0.56 7.37 -14.07
N LEU A 162 -1.41 6.64 -13.34
CA LEU A 162 -0.95 5.57 -12.45
C LEU A 162 -0.68 4.31 -13.28
N LEU A 163 0.58 3.87 -13.29
CA LEU A 163 0.99 2.65 -13.96
C LEU A 163 0.72 1.45 -13.05
N ASN A 164 -0.20 0.60 -13.49
CA ASN A 164 -0.56 -0.64 -12.82
C ASN A 164 0.31 -1.82 -13.29
N GLY A 165 0.16 -2.96 -12.61
CA GLY A 165 0.82 -4.21 -12.99
C GLY A 165 0.35 -4.74 -14.34
N LEU A 166 1.07 -5.76 -14.83
CA LEU A 166 0.71 -6.50 -16.03
C LEU A 166 -0.55 -7.33 -15.78
N TYR A 167 -1.38 -7.48 -16.81
CA TYR A 167 -2.43 -8.48 -16.78
C TYR A 167 -1.84 -9.90 -16.71
N GLU A 168 -2.66 -10.86 -16.33
CA GLU A 168 -2.27 -12.25 -16.09
C GLU A 168 -1.58 -12.88 -17.31
N TYR A 169 -2.11 -12.63 -18.51
CA TYR A 169 -1.54 -13.16 -19.76
C TYR A 169 -0.12 -12.64 -20.03
N GLU A 170 0.10 -11.31 -20.00
CA GLU A 170 1.42 -10.72 -20.20
C GLU A 170 2.39 -11.06 -19.07
N SER A 171 1.88 -11.28 -17.86
CA SER A 171 2.67 -11.72 -16.72
C SER A 171 3.19 -13.14 -16.91
N LEU A 172 2.34 -14.05 -17.39
CA LEU A 172 2.73 -15.41 -17.76
C LEU A 172 3.76 -15.40 -18.89
N GLN A 173 3.53 -14.60 -19.94
CA GLN A 173 4.49 -14.45 -21.03
C GLN A 173 5.86 -13.96 -20.52
N LEU A 174 5.87 -12.92 -19.68
CA LEU A 174 7.11 -12.37 -19.13
C LEU A 174 7.86 -13.41 -18.27
N LEU A 175 7.12 -14.18 -17.47
CA LEU A 175 7.67 -15.27 -16.67
C LEU A 175 8.33 -16.31 -17.57
N CYS A 176 7.60 -16.79 -18.58
CA CYS A 176 8.09 -17.83 -19.49
C CYS A 176 9.30 -17.37 -20.30
N ILE A 177 9.36 -16.09 -20.68
CA ILE A 177 10.52 -15.52 -21.38
C ILE A 177 11.77 -15.64 -20.50
N HIS A 178 11.64 -15.34 -19.20
CA HIS A 178 12.77 -15.38 -18.28
C HIS A 178 13.11 -16.78 -17.76
N ALA A 179 12.13 -17.67 -17.62
CA ALA A 179 12.32 -19.02 -17.12
C ALA A 179 12.69 -20.03 -18.21
N PHE A 180 12.12 -19.89 -19.41
CA PHE A 180 12.17 -20.91 -20.45
C PHE A 180 12.73 -20.41 -21.79
N ASN A 181 12.97 -19.11 -21.94
CA ASN A 181 13.26 -18.47 -23.24
C ASN A 181 12.16 -18.73 -24.28
N SER A 182 10.90 -18.77 -23.82
CA SER A 182 9.69 -19.04 -24.62
C SER A 182 8.57 -18.11 -24.19
N GLN A 183 7.57 -17.89 -25.05
CA GLN A 183 6.36 -17.13 -24.65
C GLN A 183 5.36 -17.98 -23.85
N TYR A 184 5.56 -19.29 -23.78
CA TYR A 184 4.64 -20.24 -23.19
C TYR A 184 5.35 -21.14 -22.18
N PRO A 185 4.63 -21.63 -21.15
CA PRO A 185 5.18 -22.60 -20.21
C PRO A 185 5.61 -23.87 -20.93
N LYS A 186 6.60 -24.56 -20.37
CA LYS A 186 6.92 -25.93 -20.77
C LYS A 186 5.83 -26.87 -20.28
N GLU A 187 5.60 -27.96 -21.00
CA GLU A 187 4.65 -29.00 -20.61
C GLU A 187 4.93 -29.48 -19.17
N GLY A 188 3.90 -29.46 -18.31
CA GLY A 188 3.98 -29.81 -16.90
C GLY A 188 4.31 -28.65 -15.95
N TYR A 189 4.58 -27.44 -16.46
CA TYR A 189 4.87 -26.24 -15.65
C TYR A 189 3.70 -25.26 -15.57
N GLU A 190 2.56 -25.55 -16.19
CA GLU A 190 1.41 -24.64 -16.30
C GLU A 190 0.92 -24.20 -14.92
N GLU A 191 0.60 -25.15 -14.03
CA GLU A 191 0.06 -24.87 -12.70
C GLU A 191 1.04 -24.08 -11.82
N VAL A 192 2.34 -24.45 -11.83
CA VAL A 192 3.35 -23.74 -11.03
C VAL A 192 3.63 -22.34 -11.59
N SER A 193 3.53 -22.15 -12.89
CA SER A 193 3.65 -20.84 -13.53
C SER A 193 2.49 -19.93 -13.15
N GLU A 194 1.25 -20.44 -13.20
CA GLU A 194 0.05 -19.71 -12.77
C GLU A 194 0.11 -19.31 -11.30
N LYS A 195 0.51 -20.23 -10.41
CA LYS A 195 0.69 -19.93 -8.97
C LYS A 195 1.70 -18.80 -8.75
N LEU A 196 2.80 -18.78 -9.50
CA LEU A 196 3.86 -17.79 -9.34
C LEU A 196 3.48 -16.43 -9.96
N VAL A 197 2.79 -16.42 -11.09
CA VAL A 197 2.18 -15.21 -11.68
C VAL A 197 1.19 -14.59 -10.69
N LYS A 198 0.31 -15.41 -10.11
CA LYS A 198 -0.65 -14.98 -9.11
C LYS A 198 0.03 -14.39 -7.87
N TYR A 199 1.13 -15.00 -7.42
CA TYR A 199 1.92 -14.46 -6.31
C TYR A 199 2.53 -13.08 -6.63
N CYS A 200 3.03 -12.89 -7.86
CA CYS A 200 3.63 -11.61 -8.26
C CYS A 200 2.61 -10.51 -8.51
N ASP A 201 1.34 -10.86 -8.71
CA ASP A 201 0.22 -9.94 -8.92
C ASP A 201 0.51 -8.88 -10.00
N GLY A 202 1.07 -9.34 -11.13
CA GLY A 202 1.38 -8.46 -12.26
C GLY A 202 2.67 -7.63 -12.12
N HIS A 203 3.43 -7.75 -11.03
CA HIS A 203 4.63 -6.94 -10.80
C HIS A 203 5.83 -7.36 -11.70
N PRO A 204 6.23 -6.57 -12.72
CA PRO A 204 7.18 -7.03 -13.74
C PRO A 204 8.56 -7.42 -13.21
N LEU A 205 9.11 -6.62 -12.30
CA LEU A 205 10.42 -6.92 -11.73
C LEU A 205 10.38 -8.22 -10.90
N ALA A 206 9.31 -8.45 -10.14
CA ALA A 206 9.18 -9.67 -9.35
C ALA A 206 9.12 -10.91 -10.24
N ILE A 207 8.30 -10.83 -11.30
CA ILE A 207 8.17 -11.88 -12.30
C ILE A 207 9.52 -12.17 -12.96
N GLN A 208 10.25 -11.14 -13.38
CA GLN A 208 11.57 -11.29 -13.99
C GLN A 208 12.59 -11.90 -13.03
N THR A 209 12.64 -11.43 -11.78
CA THR A 209 13.57 -11.93 -10.77
C THR A 209 13.32 -13.41 -10.49
N LEU A 210 12.07 -13.80 -10.28
CA LEU A 210 11.72 -15.20 -10.00
C LEU A 210 11.90 -16.10 -11.22
N GLY A 211 11.48 -15.64 -12.41
CA GLY A 211 11.67 -16.40 -13.66
C GLY A 211 13.14 -16.72 -13.92
N ARG A 212 14.04 -15.74 -13.71
CA ARG A 212 15.49 -15.97 -13.83
C ARG A 212 16.02 -16.91 -12.75
N SER A 213 15.55 -16.77 -11.51
CA SER A 213 15.97 -17.62 -10.38
C SER A 213 15.57 -19.10 -10.58
N LEU A 214 14.48 -19.34 -11.29
CA LEU A 214 13.90 -20.66 -11.50
C LEU A 214 14.26 -21.28 -12.85
N GLN A 215 15.10 -20.59 -13.63
CA GLN A 215 15.59 -21.09 -14.90
C GLN A 215 16.31 -22.44 -14.71
N ASN A 216 15.96 -23.41 -15.55
CA ASN A 216 16.49 -24.78 -15.54
C ASN A 216 16.20 -25.60 -14.26
N GLN A 217 15.28 -25.16 -13.41
CA GLN A 217 14.82 -25.93 -12.24
C GLN A 217 13.62 -26.82 -12.59
N ASP A 218 13.42 -27.90 -11.82
CA ASP A 218 12.28 -28.81 -12.00
C ASP A 218 10.98 -28.29 -11.35
N VAL A 219 9.85 -28.91 -11.70
CA VAL A 219 8.52 -28.51 -11.21
C VAL A 219 8.42 -28.56 -9.67
N ALA A 220 9.08 -29.54 -9.04
CA ALA A 220 9.08 -29.67 -7.58
C ALA A 220 9.77 -28.47 -6.91
N HIS A 221 10.91 -28.05 -7.45
CA HIS A 221 11.63 -26.87 -6.98
C HIS A 221 10.81 -25.57 -7.14
N TRP A 222 10.03 -25.45 -8.21
CA TRP A 222 9.12 -24.32 -8.39
C TRP A 222 8.05 -24.27 -7.31
N ASP A 223 7.40 -25.40 -7.01
CA ASP A 223 6.38 -25.47 -5.96
C ASP A 223 6.98 -25.18 -4.57
N ASP A 224 8.18 -25.73 -4.28
CA ASP A 224 8.93 -25.43 -3.07
C ASP A 224 9.28 -23.95 -2.95
N CYS A 225 9.72 -23.31 -4.04
CA CYS A 225 10.01 -21.88 -4.07
C CYS A 225 8.77 -21.05 -3.71
N ILE A 226 7.60 -21.36 -4.28
CA ILE A 226 6.33 -20.69 -3.94
C ILE A 226 5.99 -20.88 -2.46
N ASN A 227 6.21 -22.07 -1.91
CA ASN A 227 5.97 -22.38 -0.50
C ASN A 227 6.91 -21.59 0.43
N VAL A 228 8.16 -21.35 0.02
CA VAL A 228 9.10 -20.48 0.73
C VAL A 228 8.66 -19.02 0.64
N LEU A 229 8.31 -18.52 -0.55
CA LEU A 229 7.90 -17.12 -0.77
C LEU A 229 6.69 -16.70 0.08
N LYS A 230 5.75 -17.63 0.32
CA LYS A 230 4.60 -17.40 1.23
C LYS A 230 5.01 -17.20 2.69
N LYS A 231 6.17 -17.70 3.09
CA LYS A 231 6.68 -17.61 4.47
C LYS A 231 7.68 -16.46 4.62
N GLU A 232 8.59 -16.35 3.66
CA GLU A 232 9.71 -15.44 3.63
C GLU A 232 9.75 -14.75 2.27
N SER A 233 9.64 -13.44 2.29
CA SER A 233 9.70 -12.62 1.09
C SER A 233 11.11 -12.58 0.49
N ASN A 234 11.19 -12.57 -0.83
CA ASN A 234 12.47 -12.48 -1.54
C ASN A 234 13.17 -11.14 -1.26
N SER A 235 14.43 -11.19 -0.83
CA SER A 235 15.19 -10.01 -0.39
C SER A 235 15.39 -8.96 -1.48
N HIS A 236 15.57 -9.36 -2.75
CA HIS A 236 15.76 -8.42 -3.86
C HIS A 236 14.46 -7.70 -4.24
N ILE A 237 13.35 -8.45 -4.28
CA ILE A 237 12.01 -7.90 -4.52
C ILE A 237 11.66 -6.91 -3.40
N ASN A 238 11.85 -7.32 -2.14
CA ASN A 238 11.61 -6.46 -0.98
C ASN A 238 12.47 -5.20 -1.00
N ALA A 239 13.77 -5.32 -1.27
CA ALA A 239 14.66 -4.16 -1.33
C ALA A 239 14.17 -3.13 -2.36
N THR A 240 13.62 -3.58 -3.49
CA THR A 240 13.08 -2.68 -4.51
C THR A 240 11.80 -1.97 -4.06
N LEU A 241 10.86 -2.71 -3.46
CA LEU A 241 9.59 -2.17 -2.99
C LEU A 241 9.77 -1.22 -1.79
N ARG A 242 10.72 -1.54 -0.93
CA ARG A 242 11.01 -0.82 0.31
C ARG A 242 11.53 0.60 0.07
N VAL A 243 12.08 0.92 -1.10
CA VAL A 243 12.57 2.27 -1.43
C VAL A 243 11.52 3.36 -1.17
N SER A 244 10.25 3.13 -1.53
CA SER A 244 9.18 4.11 -1.28
C SER A 244 8.83 4.22 0.21
N PHE A 245 8.91 3.10 0.94
CA PHE A 245 8.67 3.05 2.38
C PHE A 245 9.78 3.74 3.19
N ASP A 246 11.06 3.46 2.88
CA ASP A 246 12.20 4.06 3.57
C ASP A 246 12.26 5.59 3.37
N ALA A 247 11.66 6.08 2.28
CA ALA A 247 11.53 7.51 1.99
C ALA A 247 10.38 8.20 2.74
N LEU A 248 9.55 7.48 3.51
CA LEU A 248 8.55 8.08 4.41
C LEU A 248 9.24 8.89 5.51
N THR A 249 8.82 10.15 5.66
CA THR A 249 9.45 11.11 6.56
C THR A 249 9.08 10.86 8.03
N TYR A 250 7.82 10.50 8.29
CA TYR A 250 7.29 10.39 9.64
C TYR A 250 7.23 8.94 10.10
N GLU A 251 7.68 8.68 11.32
CA GLU A 251 7.60 7.34 11.91
C GLU A 251 6.14 6.88 12.08
N ASN A 252 5.22 7.81 12.35
CA ASN A 252 3.78 7.57 12.35
C ASN A 252 3.30 6.89 11.05
N ASP A 253 3.77 7.35 9.89
CA ASP A 253 3.33 6.81 8.60
C ASP A 253 3.86 5.38 8.39
N LYS A 254 5.04 5.08 8.94
CA LYS A 254 5.62 3.73 8.91
C LYS A 254 4.86 2.77 9.83
N GLU A 255 4.48 3.22 11.02
CA GLU A 255 3.63 2.42 11.91
C GLU A 255 2.23 2.21 11.32
N LEU A 256 1.63 3.25 10.74
CA LEU A 256 0.37 3.17 9.99
C LEU A 256 0.45 2.14 8.86
N PHE A 257 1.52 2.18 8.06
CA PHE A 257 1.75 1.21 6.99
C PHE A 257 1.77 -0.23 7.53
N LYS A 258 2.50 -0.49 8.62
CA LYS A 258 2.55 -1.82 9.26
C LYS A 258 1.19 -2.25 9.79
N HIS A 259 0.41 -1.35 10.39
CA HIS A 259 -0.95 -1.64 10.83
C HIS A 259 -1.84 -2.06 9.66
N ILE A 260 -1.85 -1.29 8.57
CA ILE A 260 -2.69 -1.59 7.41
C ILE A 260 -2.26 -2.91 6.78
N ALA A 261 -0.97 -3.10 6.50
CA ALA A 261 -0.44 -4.31 5.87
C ALA A 261 -0.76 -5.58 6.69
N CYS A 262 -0.72 -5.47 8.02
CA CYS A 262 -1.15 -6.55 8.90
C CYS A 262 -2.66 -6.70 8.85
N PHE A 263 -3.46 -5.71 9.26
CA PHE A 263 -4.84 -5.92 9.68
C PHE A 263 -5.93 -5.33 8.78
N PHE A 264 -5.65 -4.24 8.07
CA PHE A 264 -6.71 -3.39 7.50
C PHE A 264 -6.78 -3.38 5.96
N VAL A 265 -5.97 -4.17 5.26
CA VAL A 265 -6.16 -4.36 3.81
C VAL A 265 -7.53 -5.00 3.55
N GLY A 266 -8.32 -4.37 2.68
CA GLY A 266 -9.69 -4.74 2.34
C GLY A 266 -10.75 -4.18 3.29
N MET A 267 -10.37 -3.46 4.35
CA MET A 267 -11.33 -2.78 5.23
C MET A 267 -11.66 -1.39 4.72
N ASP A 268 -12.88 -0.93 5.03
CA ASP A 268 -13.30 0.45 4.79
C ASP A 268 -12.33 1.44 5.45
N ARG A 269 -12.01 2.50 4.71
CA ARG A 269 -11.07 3.53 5.11
C ARG A 269 -11.54 4.28 6.36
N ASP A 270 -12.79 4.72 6.41
CA ASP A 270 -13.28 5.58 7.49
C ASP A 270 -13.33 4.80 8.81
N VAL A 271 -13.74 3.53 8.76
CA VAL A 271 -13.67 2.60 9.90
C VAL A 271 -12.21 2.41 10.35
N THR A 272 -11.28 2.25 9.41
CA THR A 272 -9.86 2.10 9.73
C THR A 272 -9.28 3.36 10.36
N GLU A 273 -9.62 4.54 9.84
CA GLU A 273 -9.21 5.83 10.39
C GLU A 273 -9.68 5.96 11.85
N GLN A 274 -10.94 5.63 12.14
CA GLN A 274 -11.47 5.66 13.50
C GLN A 274 -10.71 4.73 14.45
N ILE A 275 -10.51 3.46 14.06
CA ILE A 275 -9.81 2.47 14.89
C ILE A 275 -8.37 2.92 15.19
N LEU A 276 -7.65 3.36 14.16
CA LEU A 276 -6.24 3.70 14.30
C LEU A 276 -6.02 5.05 14.99
N ASN A 277 -6.92 6.02 14.84
CA ASN A 277 -6.87 7.25 15.62
C ASN A 277 -7.06 6.95 17.13
N ALA A 278 -7.92 5.99 17.49
CA ALA A 278 -8.06 5.53 18.88
C ALA A 278 -6.82 4.79 19.40
N CYS A 279 -5.95 4.34 18.49
CA CYS A 279 -4.63 3.79 18.78
C CYS A 279 -3.49 4.82 18.74
N ASP A 280 -3.81 6.12 18.80
CA ASP A 280 -2.86 7.23 18.70
C ASP A 280 -2.04 7.26 17.39
N ILE A 281 -2.55 6.64 16.32
CA ILE A 281 -1.94 6.70 14.98
C ILE A 281 -2.67 7.76 14.16
N ASN A 282 -1.95 8.80 13.75
CA ASN A 282 -2.52 9.82 12.88
C ASN A 282 -2.73 9.27 11.47
N THR A 283 -3.99 9.05 11.11
CA THR A 283 -4.36 8.40 9.86
C THR A 283 -4.55 9.35 8.68
N ARG A 284 -5.11 10.55 8.90
CA ARG A 284 -5.53 11.42 7.80
C ARG A 284 -4.38 11.81 6.88
N SER A 285 -3.29 12.35 7.43
CA SER A 285 -2.11 12.69 6.63
C SER A 285 -1.32 11.44 6.23
N GLY A 286 -1.27 10.44 7.11
CA GLY A 286 -0.51 9.21 6.85
C GLY A 286 -1.04 8.44 5.65
N ILE A 287 -2.36 8.26 5.53
CA ILE A 287 -3.00 7.58 4.38
C ILE A 287 -2.69 8.32 3.08
N THR A 288 -2.81 9.67 3.07
CA THR A 288 -2.44 10.47 1.89
C THR A 288 -0.97 10.26 1.51
N ASN A 289 -0.05 10.27 2.48
CA ASN A 289 1.38 10.05 2.23
C ASN A 289 1.68 8.65 1.67
N LEU A 290 0.96 7.62 2.13
CA LEU A 290 1.07 6.26 1.59
C LEU A 290 0.54 6.16 0.16
N ILE A 291 -0.58 6.82 -0.14
CA ILE A 291 -1.18 6.88 -1.49
C ILE A 291 -0.26 7.61 -2.46
N ASP A 292 0.21 8.80 -2.09
CA ASP A 292 1.09 9.59 -2.96
C ASP A 292 2.37 8.80 -3.31
N ARG A 293 2.85 7.92 -2.42
CA ARG A 293 4.02 7.05 -2.65
C ARG A 293 3.70 5.70 -3.30
N CYS A 294 2.47 5.50 -3.75
CA CYS A 294 1.99 4.26 -4.39
C CYS A 294 2.16 3.01 -3.50
N LEU A 295 2.08 3.16 -2.18
CA LEU A 295 2.13 2.06 -1.21
C LEU A 295 0.71 1.60 -0.81
N LEU A 296 -0.30 2.41 -1.09
CA LEU A 296 -1.70 2.22 -0.73
C LEU A 296 -2.57 2.82 -1.84
N SER A 297 -3.76 2.27 -2.05
CA SER A 297 -4.82 2.88 -2.84
C SER A 297 -6.16 2.71 -2.13
N ILE A 298 -7.16 3.48 -2.55
CA ILE A 298 -8.54 3.35 -2.09
C ILE A 298 -9.34 2.74 -3.22
N GLY A 299 -10.05 1.65 -2.92
CA GLY A 299 -10.96 1.03 -3.86
C GLY A 299 -12.26 1.81 -4.05
N TRP A 300 -13.06 1.35 -4.99
CA TRP A 300 -14.38 1.87 -5.29
C TRP A 300 -15.37 1.85 -4.12
N ASN A 301 -15.23 0.92 -3.18
CA ASN A 301 -16.08 0.78 -2.00
C ASN A 301 -15.41 1.42 -0.76
N ASN A 302 -14.54 2.41 -0.97
CA ASN A 302 -13.78 3.09 0.07
C ASN A 302 -12.83 2.16 0.85
N GLU A 303 -12.51 0.98 0.32
CA GLU A 303 -11.65 0.00 0.98
C GLU A 303 -10.15 0.28 0.78
N LEU A 304 -9.34 0.01 1.79
CA LEU A 304 -7.89 0.13 1.73
C LEU A 304 -7.28 -1.01 0.91
N ILE A 305 -6.64 -0.71 -0.21
CA ILE A 305 -6.02 -1.69 -1.09
C ILE A 305 -4.50 -1.54 -1.05
N MET A 306 -3.79 -2.64 -0.79
CA MET A 306 -2.35 -2.74 -0.99
C MET A 306 -2.07 -3.82 -2.02
N HIS A 307 -1.15 -3.54 -2.95
CA HIS A 307 -0.60 -4.56 -3.83
C HIS A 307 -0.03 -5.71 -2.99
N GLN A 308 -0.25 -6.96 -3.40
CA GLN A 308 0.11 -8.13 -2.58
C GLN A 308 1.56 -8.10 -2.09
N LEU A 309 2.52 -7.88 -2.99
CA LEU A 309 3.94 -7.79 -2.62
C LEU A 309 4.27 -6.64 -1.66
N VAL A 310 3.53 -5.52 -1.69
CA VAL A 310 3.70 -4.42 -0.73
C VAL A 310 3.20 -4.82 0.65
N GLN A 311 2.04 -5.48 0.69
CA GLN A 311 1.48 -6.01 1.93
C GLN A 311 2.44 -7.04 2.56
N GLU A 312 2.99 -7.94 1.75
CA GLU A 312 3.97 -8.92 2.20
C GLU A 312 5.26 -8.26 2.71
N MET A 313 5.75 -7.22 2.04
CA MET A 313 6.87 -6.41 2.51
C MET A 313 6.56 -5.75 3.87
N GLY A 314 5.37 -5.20 4.06
CA GLY A 314 4.94 -4.64 5.35
C GLY A 314 4.87 -5.68 6.47
N ARG A 315 4.38 -6.88 6.16
CA ARG A 315 4.39 -8.01 7.10
C ARG A 315 5.81 -8.48 7.40
N ASP A 316 6.71 -8.45 6.42
CA ASP A 316 8.12 -8.80 6.61
C ASP A 316 8.84 -7.82 7.54
N LEU A 317 8.55 -6.51 7.45
CA LEU A 317 9.08 -5.51 8.39
C LEU A 317 8.71 -5.86 9.84
N VAL A 318 7.49 -6.32 10.09
CA VAL A 318 7.07 -6.80 11.41
C VAL A 318 7.80 -8.10 11.80
N ARG A 319 8.03 -9.02 10.85
CA ARG A 319 8.83 -10.23 11.12
C ARG A 319 10.25 -9.90 11.55
N GLN A 320 10.85 -8.88 10.95
CA GLN A 320 12.21 -8.42 11.25
C GLN A 320 12.37 -7.81 12.66
N GLU A 321 11.29 -7.36 13.30
CA GLU A 321 11.33 -6.91 14.71
C GLU A 321 11.81 -8.04 15.65
N SER A 322 11.47 -9.29 15.32
CA SER A 322 12.04 -10.46 15.97
C SER A 322 11.97 -11.70 15.06
N PRO A 323 13.07 -12.01 14.33
CA PRO A 323 13.08 -13.11 13.37
C PRO A 323 12.82 -14.46 14.03
N GLU A 324 13.54 -14.76 15.11
CA GLU A 324 13.48 -16.07 15.79
C GLU A 324 12.33 -16.23 16.80
N LYS A 325 11.73 -15.12 17.25
CA LYS A 325 10.77 -15.14 18.36
C LYS A 325 9.51 -14.36 17.99
N PRO A 326 8.55 -14.99 17.27
CA PRO A 326 7.33 -14.34 16.80
C PRO A 326 6.59 -13.58 17.91
N TRP A 327 6.46 -14.17 19.11
CA TRP A 327 5.77 -13.57 20.25
C TRP A 327 6.42 -12.30 20.84
N LYS A 328 7.60 -11.89 20.35
CA LYS A 328 8.24 -10.62 20.70
C LYS A 328 7.96 -9.49 19.71
N ARG A 329 7.29 -9.78 18.59
CA ARG A 329 6.92 -8.78 17.57
C ARG A 329 5.77 -7.92 18.08
N SER A 330 5.68 -6.69 17.61
CA SER A 330 4.59 -5.76 17.93
C SER A 330 3.24 -6.24 17.39
N ARG A 331 3.24 -7.00 16.30
CA ARG A 331 2.02 -7.45 15.59
C ARG A 331 2.16 -8.90 15.19
N LEU A 332 1.07 -9.65 15.33
CA LEU A 332 0.99 -11.05 14.93
C LEU A 332 -0.22 -11.26 14.02
N TRP A 333 0.02 -11.90 12.88
CA TRP A 333 -1.00 -12.23 11.90
C TRP A 333 -0.89 -13.70 11.52
N CYS A 334 -1.96 -14.46 11.76
CA CYS A 334 -2.16 -15.85 11.34
C CYS A 334 -0.95 -16.78 11.57
N HIS A 335 -0.22 -16.59 12.68
CA HIS A 335 0.90 -17.43 13.05
C HIS A 335 0.47 -18.46 14.10
N GLU A 336 0.86 -19.73 13.94
CA GLU A 336 0.52 -20.80 14.91
C GLU A 336 0.98 -20.47 16.34
N GLU A 337 2.09 -19.75 16.46
CA GLU A 337 2.67 -19.33 17.74
C GLU A 337 2.13 -18.02 18.30
N SER A 338 1.12 -17.40 17.67
CA SER A 338 0.58 -16.11 18.13
C SER A 338 -0.01 -16.19 19.55
N LEU A 339 -0.36 -17.40 20.00
CA LEU A 339 -0.90 -17.67 21.33
C LEU A 339 0.13 -17.62 22.46
N LYS A 340 1.43 -17.54 22.13
CA LYS A 340 2.52 -17.37 23.10
C LYS A 340 2.91 -15.90 23.30
N GLY A 341 2.19 -14.96 22.68
CA GLY A 341 2.42 -13.51 22.78
C GLY A 341 2.61 -13.06 24.23
N LYS A 342 3.59 -12.17 24.48
CA LYS A 342 3.83 -11.58 25.80
C LYS A 342 4.16 -10.09 25.68
N GLY A 343 3.59 -9.28 26.57
CA GLY A 343 4.09 -7.96 26.98
C GLY A 343 3.98 -6.82 25.96
N ASN A 344 4.51 -6.98 24.74
CA ASN A 344 4.67 -5.87 23.77
C ASN A 344 3.77 -6.01 22.54
N LEU A 345 2.79 -6.91 22.56
CA LEU A 345 1.91 -7.17 21.43
C LEU A 345 0.81 -6.10 21.36
N ILE A 346 0.81 -5.32 20.28
CA ILE A 346 -0.15 -4.26 20.00
C ILE A 346 -1.34 -4.80 19.20
N GLY A 347 -1.10 -5.77 18.31
CA GLY A 347 -2.15 -6.34 17.46
C GLY A 347 -2.03 -7.84 17.25
N LEU A 348 -3.17 -8.53 17.29
CA LEU A 348 -3.29 -9.97 17.09
C LEU A 348 -4.42 -10.29 16.12
N ALA A 349 -4.11 -10.98 15.02
CA ALA A 349 -5.08 -11.53 14.09
C ALA A 349 -4.94 -13.05 13.97
N LEU A 350 -6.04 -13.75 14.17
CA LEU A 350 -6.19 -15.19 14.01
C LEU A 350 -7.38 -15.46 13.10
N ASP A 351 -7.14 -16.13 11.98
CA ASP A 351 -8.20 -16.63 11.11
C ASP A 351 -8.06 -18.15 10.96
N MET A 352 -9.02 -18.89 11.51
CA MET A 352 -9.00 -20.36 11.46
C MET A 352 -9.15 -20.93 10.05
N ARG A 353 -9.63 -20.14 9.09
CA ARG A 353 -9.70 -20.57 7.68
C ARG A 353 -8.31 -20.57 7.03
N MET A 354 -7.37 -19.80 7.57
CA MET A 354 -5.98 -19.73 7.10
C MET A 354 -5.06 -20.74 7.79
N LEU A 355 -5.52 -21.40 8.85
CA LEU A 355 -4.75 -22.38 9.61
C LEU A 355 -5.06 -23.81 9.17
N ASP A 356 -4.05 -24.67 9.27
CA ASP A 356 -4.15 -26.06 8.87
C ASP A 356 -5.09 -26.82 9.82
N LYS A 357 -6.15 -27.45 9.29
CA LYS A 357 -7.24 -28.09 10.07
C LYS A 357 -6.76 -29.15 11.07
N LYS A 358 -5.55 -29.68 10.90
CA LYS A 358 -4.96 -30.70 11.78
C LYS A 358 -4.34 -30.12 13.05
N LYS A 359 -4.23 -28.79 13.18
CA LYS A 359 -3.56 -28.11 14.29
C LYS A 359 -4.51 -27.25 15.14
N ILE A 360 -5.81 -27.53 15.09
CA ILE A 360 -6.84 -26.84 15.86
C ILE A 360 -6.55 -27.03 17.36
N ARG A 361 -5.97 -26.01 17.99
CA ARG A 361 -5.97 -25.87 19.44
C ARG A 361 -7.06 -24.86 19.78
N GLU A 362 -7.95 -25.25 20.67
CA GLU A 362 -8.85 -24.30 21.32
C GLU A 362 -8.03 -23.18 21.95
N LEU A 363 -8.46 -21.93 21.76
CA LEU A 363 -7.78 -20.80 22.37
C LEU A 363 -8.03 -20.84 23.88
N GLU A 364 -6.97 -21.07 24.67
CA GLU A 364 -7.07 -20.95 26.13
C GLU A 364 -7.42 -19.50 26.50
N THR A 365 -8.57 -19.35 27.14
CA THR A 365 -9.23 -18.06 27.40
C THR A 365 -8.41 -17.09 28.26
N ASN A 366 -7.39 -17.57 28.98
CA ASN A 366 -6.54 -16.77 29.87
C ASN A 366 -5.22 -16.33 29.22
N SER A 367 -5.04 -16.57 27.92
CA SER A 367 -3.83 -16.17 27.20
C SER A 367 -3.82 -14.67 26.85
N LEU A 368 -4.99 -14.11 26.53
CA LEU A 368 -5.16 -12.69 26.18
C LEU A 368 -4.95 -11.76 27.37
N SER A 369 -5.32 -12.17 28.58
CA SER A 369 -5.16 -11.38 29.80
C SER A 369 -3.71 -11.15 30.24
N LYS A 370 -2.72 -11.63 29.45
CA LYS A 370 -1.28 -11.40 29.67
C LYS A 370 -0.70 -10.41 28.63
N MET A 371 -1.57 -9.81 27.82
CA MET A 371 -1.23 -8.94 26.69
C MET A 371 -1.73 -7.53 26.98
N ASP A 372 -1.16 -6.90 28.01
CA ASP A 372 -1.66 -5.64 28.58
C ASP A 372 -1.68 -4.47 27.57
N ASN A 373 -0.83 -4.51 26.54
CA ASN A 373 -0.73 -3.48 25.49
C ASN A 373 -1.54 -3.79 24.22
N LEU A 374 -2.40 -4.81 24.24
CA LEU A 374 -3.11 -5.25 23.04
C LEU A 374 -4.28 -4.30 22.73
N MET A 375 -4.19 -3.62 21.59
CA MET A 375 -5.18 -2.64 21.13
C MET A 375 -6.06 -3.18 20.00
N LEU A 376 -5.52 -4.10 19.18
CA LEU A 376 -6.18 -4.64 18.00
C LEU A 376 -6.33 -6.15 18.11
N LEU A 377 -7.56 -6.67 18.11
CA LEU A 377 -7.82 -8.11 18.19
C LEU A 377 -8.81 -8.57 17.12
N GLN A 378 -8.36 -9.47 16.26
CA GLN A 378 -9.16 -10.12 15.23
C GLN A 378 -9.15 -11.64 15.42
N LEU A 379 -10.33 -12.22 15.59
CA LEU A 379 -10.57 -13.63 15.89
C LEU A 379 -11.63 -14.21 14.95
N ASN A 380 -11.22 -14.53 13.72
CA ASN A 380 -12.11 -15.00 12.68
C ASN A 380 -12.27 -16.53 12.75
N TYR A 381 -13.52 -16.97 12.89
CA TYR A 381 -13.95 -18.38 12.95
C TYR A 381 -13.22 -19.19 14.03
N VAL A 382 -12.78 -18.51 15.10
CA VAL A 382 -12.07 -19.14 16.22
C VAL A 382 -13.08 -19.84 17.13
N HIS A 383 -12.80 -21.10 17.48
CA HIS A 383 -13.56 -21.82 18.50
C HIS A 383 -13.09 -21.40 19.89
N LEU A 384 -13.98 -20.72 20.60
CA LEU A 384 -13.74 -20.20 21.95
C LEU A 384 -14.40 -21.09 23.00
N ASN A 385 -13.65 -21.46 24.04
CA ASN A 385 -14.24 -22.13 25.20
C ASN A 385 -15.11 -21.16 26.01
N LYS A 386 -16.11 -21.72 26.72
CA LYS A 386 -17.31 -21.07 27.27
C LYS A 386 -17.11 -19.89 28.27
N CYS A 387 -15.91 -19.35 28.49
CA CYS A 387 -15.66 -18.26 29.43
C CYS A 387 -14.42 -17.42 29.05
N PHE A 388 -14.55 -16.42 28.19
CA PHE A 388 -13.57 -15.32 28.12
C PHE A 388 -13.87 -14.35 29.26
N LYS A 389 -13.09 -14.47 30.34
CA LYS A 389 -13.33 -13.69 31.56
C LYS A 389 -12.58 -12.35 31.62
N SER A 390 -11.67 -12.09 30.69
CA SER A 390 -10.91 -10.83 30.69
C SER A 390 -10.29 -10.59 29.31
N PHE A 391 -10.72 -9.51 28.66
CA PHE A 391 -10.00 -8.90 27.55
C PHE A 391 -9.02 -7.85 28.08
N PRO A 392 -7.97 -7.51 27.32
CA PRO A 392 -7.07 -6.41 27.67
C PRO A 392 -7.82 -5.08 27.75
N ASP A 393 -7.53 -4.30 28.79
CA ASP A 393 -8.19 -3.00 29.04
C ASP A 393 -7.89 -1.97 27.94
N GLU A 394 -6.77 -2.10 27.25
CA GLU A 394 -6.35 -1.20 26.16
C GLU A 394 -6.97 -1.53 24.79
N LEU A 395 -7.95 -2.42 24.72
CA LEU A 395 -8.54 -2.83 23.45
C LEU A 395 -9.34 -1.69 22.79
N ARG A 396 -8.97 -1.33 21.55
CA ARG A 396 -9.66 -0.33 20.72
C ARG A 396 -10.53 -0.97 19.64
N TRP A 397 -10.12 -2.13 19.12
CA TRP A 397 -10.85 -2.86 18.10
C TRP A 397 -10.94 -4.35 18.41
N LEU A 398 -12.16 -4.88 18.32
CA LEU A 398 -12.46 -6.30 18.46
C LEU A 398 -13.24 -6.78 17.23
N CYS A 399 -12.65 -7.67 16.44
CA CYS A 399 -13.31 -8.37 15.36
C CYS A 399 -13.42 -9.86 15.71
N MET A 400 -14.61 -10.43 15.64
CA MET A 400 -14.85 -11.86 15.87
C MET A 400 -15.82 -12.43 14.83
N HIS A 401 -15.41 -12.38 13.56
CA HIS A 401 -16.25 -12.92 12.48
C HIS A 401 -16.51 -14.41 12.67
N GLY A 402 -17.72 -14.86 12.31
CA GLY A 402 -18.05 -16.29 12.40
C GLY A 402 -18.20 -16.80 13.83
N PHE A 403 -18.41 -15.92 14.81
CA PHE A 403 -18.53 -16.31 16.21
C PHE A 403 -19.64 -17.36 16.41
N PRO A 404 -19.34 -18.51 17.06
CA PRO A 404 -20.21 -19.68 16.99
C PRO A 404 -21.39 -19.66 17.97
N LEU A 405 -21.34 -18.85 19.04
CA LEU A 405 -22.38 -18.88 20.08
C LEU A 405 -23.51 -17.89 19.78
N LYS A 406 -24.73 -18.27 20.19
CA LYS A 406 -25.95 -17.45 20.04
C LYS A 406 -26.06 -16.31 21.04
N SER A 407 -25.36 -16.42 22.16
CA SER A 407 -25.35 -15.43 23.23
C SER A 407 -23.93 -15.16 23.68
N ILE A 408 -23.68 -13.89 24.00
CA ILE A 408 -22.38 -13.42 24.44
C ILE A 408 -22.47 -12.96 25.89
N HIS A 409 -21.61 -13.55 26.72
CA HIS A 409 -21.28 -13.06 28.06
C HIS A 409 -19.77 -12.81 28.05
N LEU A 410 -19.35 -11.66 27.51
CA LEU A 410 -17.95 -11.25 27.47
C LEU A 410 -17.79 -10.06 28.42
N ASP A 411 -16.74 -10.12 29.25
CA ASP A 411 -16.27 -8.99 30.04
C ASP A 411 -15.33 -8.16 29.15
N VAL A 412 -15.90 -7.47 28.16
CA VAL A 412 -15.15 -6.59 27.25
C VAL A 412 -15.06 -5.20 27.89
N PRO A 413 -13.85 -4.63 28.03
CA PRO A 413 -13.67 -3.27 28.50
C PRO A 413 -14.14 -2.31 27.42
N MET A 414 -15.37 -1.80 27.58
CA MET A 414 -16.01 -0.91 26.61
C MET A 414 -15.50 0.53 26.68
N GLU A 415 -14.78 0.91 27.75
CA GLU A 415 -14.31 2.28 27.95
C GLU A 415 -13.39 2.77 26.83
N ASN A 416 -12.56 1.87 26.29
CA ASN A 416 -11.59 2.18 25.25
C ASN A 416 -11.97 1.62 23.86
N LEU A 417 -12.99 0.77 23.79
CA LEU A 417 -13.37 0.09 22.55
C LEU A 417 -14.11 1.05 21.64
N VAL A 418 -13.64 1.23 20.40
CA VAL A 418 -14.29 2.09 19.40
C VAL A 418 -15.05 1.30 18.35
N VAL A 419 -14.61 0.09 18.01
CA VAL A 419 -15.27 -0.76 17.02
C VAL A 419 -15.34 -2.22 17.50
N LEU A 420 -16.56 -2.76 17.48
CA LEU A 420 -16.86 -4.18 17.67
C LEU A 420 -17.47 -4.75 16.38
N ASP A 421 -16.80 -5.68 15.72
CA ASP A 421 -17.28 -6.35 14.51
C ASP A 421 -17.53 -7.84 14.79
N MET A 422 -18.80 -8.23 14.83
CA MET A 422 -19.25 -9.60 15.03
C MET A 422 -19.99 -10.13 13.79
N SER A 423 -19.68 -9.60 12.61
CA SER A 423 -20.34 -9.99 11.37
C SER A 423 -20.17 -11.48 11.06
N TYR A 424 -21.12 -12.05 10.31
CA TYR A 424 -21.17 -13.48 9.97
C TYR A 424 -21.29 -14.43 11.18
N SER A 425 -21.71 -13.92 12.34
CA SER A 425 -21.91 -14.73 13.55
C SER A 425 -23.34 -15.25 13.70
N ASN A 426 -23.52 -16.21 14.62
CA ASN A 426 -24.84 -16.76 14.97
C ASN A 426 -25.50 -16.04 16.14
N ILE A 427 -25.04 -14.83 16.49
CA ILE A 427 -25.52 -14.10 17.67
C ILE A 427 -26.99 -13.75 17.50
N GLU A 428 -27.77 -14.08 18.53
CA GLU A 428 -29.20 -13.75 18.66
C GLU A 428 -29.43 -12.80 19.84
N SER A 429 -28.50 -12.75 20.81
CA SER A 429 -28.60 -11.89 22.00
C SER A 429 -27.21 -11.46 22.49
N PHE A 430 -27.12 -10.23 22.97
CA PHE A 430 -25.90 -9.62 23.47
C PHE A 430 -26.17 -9.10 24.88
N ASP A 431 -25.58 -9.74 25.91
CA ASP A 431 -25.82 -9.41 27.32
C ASP A 431 -24.53 -8.87 27.94
N MET A 432 -24.51 -7.56 28.17
CA MET A 432 -23.32 -6.81 28.63
C MET A 432 -23.35 -6.64 30.14
N SER A 433 -22.34 -7.17 30.84
CA SER A 433 -22.10 -6.82 32.24
C SER A 433 -21.22 -5.56 32.31
N TYR A 434 -21.80 -4.44 32.74
CA TYR A 434 -21.03 -3.24 33.07
C TYR A 434 -20.28 -3.44 34.40
N THR A 435 -18.98 -3.66 34.35
CA THR A 435 -18.09 -3.63 35.52
C THR A 435 -17.68 -2.19 35.81
N ASN A 436 -18.55 -1.46 36.52
CA ASN A 436 -18.25 -0.11 36.99
C ASN A 436 -17.26 -0.18 38.17
N PRO A 437 -16.10 0.50 38.16
CA PRO A 437 -15.29 0.65 39.36
C PRO A 437 -16.07 1.48 40.40
N GLN A 438 -16.35 0.88 41.56
CA GLN A 438 -17.10 1.50 42.66
C GLN A 438 -16.50 2.87 43.08
N PRO A 439 -17.28 3.96 43.18
CA PRO A 439 -16.91 5.09 44.02
C PRO A 439 -17.21 4.76 45.49
N PRO A 440 -16.44 5.29 46.46
CA PRO A 440 -16.65 5.00 47.86
C PRO A 440 -18.03 5.51 48.32
N SER A 441 -18.72 4.64 49.03
CA SER A 441 -20.08 4.76 49.57
C SER A 441 -20.53 6.17 49.98
N LYS A 442 -21.72 6.57 49.53
CA LYS A 442 -22.84 7.07 50.38
C LYS A 442 -24.13 7.31 49.56
N ARG A 443 -25.14 6.50 49.87
CA ARG A 443 -26.61 6.69 49.73
C ARG A 443 -27.14 7.71 48.70
N GLN A 444 -27.88 7.21 47.71
CA GLN A 444 -29.35 7.39 47.65
C GLN A 444 -30.00 6.36 46.72
N LYS A 445 -31.24 5.99 47.07
CA LYS A 445 -32.02 4.90 46.50
C LYS A 445 -32.63 5.28 45.16
N GLY A 446 -32.66 4.27 44.28
CA GLY A 446 -33.63 4.12 43.20
C GLY A 446 -33.05 4.47 41.84
N ILE A 447 -32.98 3.48 40.94
CA ILE A 447 -33.36 3.54 39.52
C ILE A 447 -33.13 2.14 38.93
N ALA A 448 -34.00 1.78 37.99
CA ALA A 448 -34.37 0.44 37.57
C ALA A 448 -33.24 -0.40 36.93
N LYS A 449 -33.32 -1.73 37.15
CA LYS A 449 -32.71 -2.75 36.29
C LYS A 449 -33.29 -2.60 34.87
N ALA A 450 -32.53 -2.04 33.94
CA ALA A 450 -32.85 -2.11 32.52
C ALA A 450 -32.14 -3.34 31.92
N GLY A 451 -32.84 -4.48 31.88
CA GLY A 451 -32.44 -5.59 31.04
C GLY A 451 -32.90 -5.31 29.61
N CYS A 452 -31.96 -5.13 28.68
CA CYS A 452 -32.29 -4.91 27.27
C CYS A 452 -32.45 -6.28 26.58
N LYS A 453 -33.69 -6.76 26.45
CA LYS A 453 -34.03 -7.92 25.62
C LYS A 453 -34.33 -7.46 24.20
N THR A 454 -33.34 -7.47 23.31
CA THR A 454 -33.58 -7.34 21.88
C THR A 454 -33.89 -8.72 21.30
N ARG A 455 -35.19 -9.01 21.10
CA ARG A 455 -35.66 -10.18 20.35
C ARG A 455 -35.94 -9.73 18.92
N ARG A 456 -35.29 -10.32 17.91
CA ARG A 456 -35.82 -10.35 16.54
C ARG A 456 -35.56 -11.71 15.90
N GLN A 457 -36.65 -12.33 15.46
CA GLN A 457 -36.67 -13.37 14.42
C GLN A 457 -36.68 -12.66 13.08
N GLU A 458 -35.78 -13.05 12.16
CA GLU A 458 -36.10 -13.19 10.74
C GLU A 458 -34.94 -13.83 9.98
N THR A 459 -35.31 -14.42 8.85
CA THR A 459 -34.61 -15.43 8.06
C THR A 459 -33.91 -14.82 6.86
N GLY A 460 -32.64 -15.20 6.67
CA GLY A 460 -32.03 -15.28 5.34
C GLY A 460 -31.51 -13.99 4.71
N THR A 461 -30.53 -13.34 5.34
CA THR A 461 -29.50 -12.50 4.69
C THR A 461 -28.26 -12.46 5.59
N SER A 462 -27.07 -12.24 5.02
CA SER A 462 -25.80 -12.19 5.75
C SER A 462 -25.91 -11.19 6.91
N ARG A 463 -25.70 -11.66 8.15
CA ARG A 463 -25.82 -10.81 9.35
C ARG A 463 -24.55 -9.99 9.52
N GLU A 464 -24.54 -8.75 9.05
CA GLU A 464 -23.56 -7.75 9.46
C GLU A 464 -23.96 -7.22 10.84
N LEU A 465 -23.04 -7.34 11.80
CA LEU A 465 -23.21 -6.80 13.15
C LEU A 465 -21.92 -6.08 13.52
N ARG A 466 -21.79 -4.86 13.03
CA ARG A 466 -20.72 -3.93 13.40
C ARG A 466 -21.32 -2.86 14.30
N ILE A 467 -20.66 -2.58 15.42
CA ILE A 467 -21.05 -1.54 16.36
C ILE A 467 -19.89 -0.56 16.45
N THR A 468 -20.17 0.69 16.12
CA THR A 468 -19.24 1.81 16.27
C THR A 468 -19.65 2.60 17.51
N ILE A 469 -18.72 2.80 18.44
CA ILE A 469 -18.97 3.47 19.71
C ILE A 469 -18.55 4.94 19.57
N PRO A 470 -19.46 5.91 19.72
CA PRO A 470 -19.13 7.34 19.64
C PRO A 470 -18.41 7.82 20.92
N ASP A 471 -17.51 8.80 20.78
CA ASP A 471 -16.83 9.45 21.91
C ASP A 471 -17.79 10.34 22.71
N GLY A 472 -17.91 10.09 24.03
CA GLY A 472 -18.68 10.89 24.99
C GLY A 472 -20.13 10.42 25.23
N ASP A 473 -20.76 10.91 26.32
CA ASP A 473 -22.04 10.53 26.99
C ASP A 473 -23.33 10.37 26.12
N SER A 474 -23.20 10.28 24.81
CA SER A 474 -24.27 9.86 23.89
C SER A 474 -24.42 8.33 23.88
N LEU A 475 -25.65 7.86 24.11
CA LEU A 475 -26.06 6.45 23.95
C LEU A 475 -25.55 5.88 22.61
N PRO A 476 -25.16 4.58 22.57
CA PRO A 476 -24.61 3.95 21.38
C PRO A 476 -25.58 4.10 20.20
N LEU A 477 -25.11 4.71 19.12
CA LEU A 477 -25.80 4.66 17.84
C LEU A 477 -25.58 3.25 17.27
N MET A 478 -26.59 2.39 17.38
CA MET A 478 -26.65 1.15 16.59
C MET A 478 -26.84 1.53 15.11
N GLY A 479 -25.74 1.78 14.40
CA GLY A 479 -25.71 1.76 12.95
C GLY A 479 -25.49 0.32 12.49
N ILE A 480 -26.49 -0.28 11.84
CA ILE A 480 -26.27 -1.47 11.02
C ILE A 480 -25.93 -0.91 9.63
N ASP A 481 -24.64 -0.87 9.30
CA ASP A 481 -24.26 -0.65 7.90
C ASP A 481 -24.60 -1.91 7.12
N HIS A 482 -25.32 -1.73 6.02
CA HIS A 482 -25.57 -2.74 5.00
C HIS A 482 -24.69 -2.39 3.80
N VAL A 483 -23.80 -3.29 3.40
CA VAL A 483 -23.17 -3.22 2.07
C VAL A 483 -23.72 -4.38 1.23
N ASP A 484 -24.45 -4.03 0.16
CA ASP A 484 -24.95 -4.96 -0.86
C ASP A 484 -23.83 -5.51 -1.75
#